data_AF-A0A067N6G8-F1
#
_entry.id   AF-A0A067N6G8-F1
#
_cell.length_a   1.000
_cell.length_b   1.000
_cell.length_c   1.000
_cell.angle_alpha   90.00
_cell.angle_beta   90.00
_cell.angle_gamma   90.00
#
_symmetry.space_group_name_H-M   'P 1'
#
loop_
_entity.id
_entity.type
_entity.pdbx_description
1 polymer ?
#
loop_
_entity_poly.entity_id
_entity_poly.type
_entity_poly.pdbx_seq_one_letter_code
_entity_poly.pdbx_strand_id
1 'polypeptide(L)' 'IVIRFAVEMALCGFPLTHRHLKEHVDGIVRARLGDAFPATGVGKNWTDRFTEKHRTRLSTYWSHSLDNKRG' A
#
# COMPACT_ATOMS: atom_id res chain seq x y z
N ILE A 1 -3.49 -2.61 9.30
CA ILE A 1 -4.36 -2.93 8.15
C ILE A 1 -3.60 -2.64 6.84
N VAL A 2 -3.32 -1.38 6.50
CA VAL A 2 -2.63 -1.03 5.23
C VAL A 2 -1.23 -1.64 5.08
N ILE A 3 -0.41 -1.65 6.14
CA ILE A 3 0.92 -2.29 6.11
C ILE A 3 0.80 -3.80 5.89
N ARG A 4 -0.19 -4.45 6.51
CA ARG A 4 -0.42 -5.89 6.36
C ARG A 4 -0.82 -6.23 4.93
N PHE A 5 -1.74 -5.46 4.35
CA PHE A 5 -2.06 -5.55 2.92
C PHE A 5 -0.82 -5.35 2.05
N ALA A 6 0.01 -4.35 2.34
CA ALA A 6 1.23 -4.10 1.59
C ALA A 6 2.24 -5.26 1.67
N VAL A 7 2.34 -5.92 2.83
CA VAL A 7 3.14 -7.12 3.04
C VAL A 7 2.56 -8.32 2.31
N GLU A 8 1.24 -8.55 2.39
CA GLU A 8 0.57 -9.65 1.69
C GLU A 8 0.71 -9.50 0.17
N MET A 9 0.54 -8.30 -0.37
CA MET A 9 0.76 -8.01 -1.79
C MET A 9 2.21 -8.29 -2.22
N ALA A 10 3.17 -7.90 -1.37
CA ALA A 10 4.58 -8.21 -1.59
C ALA A 10 4.84 -9.73 -1.59
N LEU A 11 4.31 -10.47 -0.62
CA LEU A 11 4.46 -11.93 -0.54
C LEU A 11 3.84 -12.65 -1.74
N CYS A 12 2.71 -12.16 -2.25
CA CYS A 12 2.09 -12.68 -3.47
C CYS A 12 2.85 -12.30 -4.76
N GLY A 13 3.97 -11.58 -4.66
CA GLY A 13 4.79 -11.19 -5.81
C GLY A 13 4.13 -10.14 -6.71
N PHE A 14 3.09 -9.46 -6.22
CA PHE A 14 2.46 -8.35 -6.91
C PHE A 14 3.18 -7.05 -6.53
N PRO A 15 3.62 -6.25 -7.52
CA PRO A 15 4.17 -4.95 -7.22
C PRO A 15 3.09 -4.09 -6.56
N LEU A 16 3.38 -3.60 -5.35
CA LEU A 16 2.52 -2.63 -4.68
C LEU A 16 2.63 -1.30 -5.43
N THR A 17 1.74 -1.08 -6.38
CA THR A 17 1.68 0.19 -7.10
C THR A 17 1.05 1.26 -6.21
N HIS A 18 1.45 2.52 -6.42
CA HIS A 18 0.82 3.67 -5.75
C HIS A 18 -0.70 3.67 -5.95
N ARG A 19 -1.18 3.21 -7.12
CA ARG A 19 -2.61 3.07 -7.42
C ARG A 19 -3.31 2.07 -6.50
N HIS A 20 -2.81 0.83 -6.40
CA HIS A 20 -3.44 -0.20 -5.57
C HIS A 20 -3.43 0.17 -4.08
N LEU A 21 -2.34 0.80 -3.62
CA LEU A 21 -2.26 1.30 -2.26
C LEU A 21 -3.31 2.39 -1.99
N LYS A 22 -3.46 3.33 -2.92
CA LYS A 22 -4.48 4.38 -2.85
C LYS A 22 -5.89 3.78 -2.82
N GLU A 23 -6.24 2.93 -3.77
CA GLU A 23 -7.58 2.33 -3.88
C GLU A 23 -7.98 1.55 -2.62
N HIS A 24 -7.04 0.76 -2.08
CA HIS A 24 -7.29 -0.01 -0.87
C HIS A 24 -7.52 0.89 0.35
N VAL A 25 -6.71 1.95 0.48
CA VAL A 25 -6.84 2.92 1.58
C VAL A 25 -8.13 3.72 1.44
N ASP A 26 -8.46 4.16 0.23
CA ASP A 26 -9.70 4.87 -0.07
C ASP A 26 -10.91 4.01 0.30
N GLY A 27 -10.89 2.71 -0.01
CA GLY A 27 -11.94 1.77 0.40
C GLY A 27 -12.09 1.68 1.91
N ILE A 28 -11.00 1.55 2.66
CA ILE A 28 -11.02 1.49 4.13
C ILE A 28 -11.56 2.79 4.73
N VAL A 29 -11.08 3.94 4.23
CA VAL A 29 -11.44 5.24 4.79
C VAL A 29 -12.87 5.60 4.41
N ARG A 30 -13.30 5.32 3.17
CA ARG A 30 -14.70 5.48 2.74
C ARG A 30 -15.65 4.61 3.55
N ALA A 31 -15.28 3.36 3.86
CA ALA A 31 -16.10 2.51 4.73
C ALA A 31 -16.24 3.04 6.16
N ARG A 32 -15.31 3.88 6.63
CA ARG A 32 -15.34 4.47 7.98
C ARG A 32 -16.01 5.83 8.05
N LEU A 33 -15.77 6.67 7.04
CA LEU A 33 -16.23 8.07 7.02
C LEU A 33 -17.47 8.26 6.14
N GLY A 34 -17.84 7.28 5.31
CA GLY A 34 -18.95 7.37 4.37
C GLY A 34 -18.81 8.60 3.48
N ASP A 35 -19.88 9.40 3.42
CA ASP A 35 -19.98 10.60 2.58
C ASP A 35 -19.10 11.76 3.06
N ALA A 36 -18.58 11.70 4.29
CA ALA A 36 -17.61 12.70 4.78
C ALA A 36 -16.21 12.49 4.15
N PHE A 37 -15.98 11.37 3.48
CA PHE A 37 -14.72 11.13 2.78
C PHE A 37 -14.70 11.83 1.41
N PRO A 38 -13.64 12.61 1.10
CA PRO A 38 -13.54 13.25 -0.21
C PRO A 38 -13.64 12.26 -1.36
N ALA A 39 -14.44 12.60 -2.38
CA ALA A 39 -14.58 11.78 -3.60
C ALA A 39 -13.24 11.58 -4.33
N THR A 40 -12.30 12.50 -4.16
CA THR A 40 -10.94 12.46 -4.71
C THR A 40 -10.03 11.43 -4.02
N GLY A 41 -10.47 10.87 -2.89
CA GLY A 41 -9.73 9.91 -2.10
C GLY A 41 -8.58 10.53 -1.31
N VAL A 42 -7.62 9.71 -0.92
CA VAL A 42 -6.36 10.19 -0.34
C VAL A 42 -5.57 10.99 -1.38
N GLY A 43 -4.90 12.04 -0.92
CA GLY A 43 -4.14 12.95 -1.79
C GLY A 43 -3.04 12.22 -2.57
N LYS A 44 -2.65 12.77 -3.74
CA LYS A 44 -1.66 12.16 -4.63
C LYS A 44 -0.33 11.84 -3.93
N ASN A 45 0.11 12.70 -3.01
CA ASN A 45 1.36 12.54 -2.27
C ASN A 45 1.24 11.61 -1.05
N TRP A 46 0.04 11.11 -0.74
CA TRP A 46 -0.18 10.27 0.43
C TRP A 46 0.55 8.93 0.29
N THR A 47 0.50 8.33 -0.90
CA THR A 47 1.17 7.06 -1.21
C THR A 47 2.68 7.17 -1.12
N ASP A 48 3.23 8.32 -1.51
CA ASP A 48 4.67 8.59 -1.47
C ASP A 48 5.11 8.75 -0.01
N ARG A 49 4.40 9.58 0.75
CA ARG A 49 4.64 9.76 2.19
C ARG A 49 4.47 8.46 2.98
N PHE A 50 3.49 7.63 2.61
CA PHE A 50 3.28 6.34 3.24
C PHE A 50 4.45 5.40 2.97
N THR A 51 4.87 5.30 1.70
CA THR A 51 6.00 4.46 1.29
C THR A 51 7.29 4.93 1.94
N GLU A 52 7.58 6.24 1.95
CA GLU A 52 8.75 6.84 2.61
C GLU A 52 8.76 6.50 4.11
N LYS A 53 7.64 6.76 4.80
CA LYS A 53 7.51 6.52 6.24
C LYS A 53 7.67 5.06 6.63
N HIS A 54 7.24 4.14 5.76
CA HIS A 54 7.27 2.70 6.02
C HIS A 54 8.35 1.97 5.21
N ARG A 55 9.27 2.70 4.57
CA ARG A 55 10.28 2.17 3.66
C ARG A 55 11.11 1.07 4.30
N THR A 56 11.58 1.26 5.53
CA THR A 56 12.40 0.26 6.24
C THR A 56 11.67 -1.06 6.43
N ARG A 57 10.37 -1.01 6.79
CA ARG A 57 9.56 -2.22 6.97
C ARG A 57 9.20 -2.86 5.64
N LEU A 58 8.81 -2.07 4.65
CA LEU A 58 8.42 -2.56 3.34
C LEU A 58 9.61 -3.14 2.57
N SER A 59 10.80 -2.53 2.70
CA SER A 59 12.04 -2.97 2.05
C SER A 59 12.42 -4.40 2.42
N THR A 60 12.19 -4.83 3.66
CA THR A 60 12.44 -6.22 4.08
C THR A 60 11.58 -7.19 3.27
N TYR A 61 10.28 -6.93 3.15
CA TYR A 61 9.36 -7.82 2.42
C TYR A 61 9.49 -7.70 0.91
N TRP A 62 9.81 -6.52 0.39
CA TRP A 62 10.05 -6.31 -1.04
C TRP A 62 11.36 -6.95 -1.49
N SER A 63 12.42 -6.90 -0.67
CA SER A 63 13.69 -7.58 -0.98
C SER A 63 13.53 -9.10 -0.94
N HIS A 64 12.83 -9.64 0.08
CA HIS A 64 12.54 -11.08 0.16
C HIS A 64 11.65 -11.58 -0.99
N SER A 65 10.66 -10.79 -1.42
CA SER A 65 9.80 -11.15 -2.56
C SER A 65 10.56 -11.16 -3.89
N LEU A 66 11.51 -10.24 -4.07
CA LEU A 66 12.35 -10.17 -5.27
C LEU A 66 13.43 -11.26 -5.31
N ASP A 67 13.95 -11.68 -4.16
CA ASP A 67 14.95 -12.74 -4.04
C ASP A 67 14.35 -14.12 -4.37
N ASN A 68 13.10 -14.37 -3.98
CA ASN A 68 12.40 -15.63 -4.24
C ASN A 68 12.00 -15.86 -5.72
N LYS A 69 12.37 -14.94 -6.63
CA LYS A 69 12.19 -15.08 -8.09
C LYS A 69 13.50 -15.29 -8.86
N ARG A 70 14.63 -15.54 -8.16
CA ARG A 70 15.94 -15.84 -8.78
C ARG A 70 16.35 -17.31 -8.64
N GLY A 71 15.37 -18.22 -8.63
CA GLY A 71 15.57 -19.66 -8.80
C GLY A 71 15.37 -20.07 -10.25
#